data_AF-A0AA40RWU7-F1
#
_entry.id   AF-A0AA40RWU7-F1
#
_cell.length_a   1.000
_cell.length_b   1.000
_cell.length_c   1.000
_cell.angle_alpha   90.00
_cell.angle_beta   90.00
_cell.angle_gamma   90.00
#
_symmetry.space_group_name_H-M   'P 1'
#
loop_
_entity.id
_entity.type
_entity.pdbx_description
1 polymer ?
#
loop_
_entity_poly.entity_id
_entity_poly.type
_entity_poly.pdbx_seq_one_letter_code
_entity_poly.pdbx_strand_id
1 'polypeptide(L)'
;MVEGNQKLSISSVARAAGVTPGLIHNTYPAVAERIRNLMGKSVRAQRDSKHQALMKEKELNKALRAENSLLLEELARLASVNQRLMIELAQLDGVAQGKVVTLAPKPGAK
;
A
#
# COMPACT_ATOMS: atom_id res chain seq x y z
N MET A 1 -27.94 10.94 23.12
CA MET A 1 -26.74 10.50 22.38
C MET A 1 -26.97 10.82 20.92
N VAL A 2 -26.31 11.83 20.36
CA VAL A 2 -26.44 12.18 18.93
C VAL A 2 -25.08 12.00 18.27
N GLU A 3 -25.08 11.14 17.26
CA GLU A 3 -23.95 10.57 16.55
C GLU A 3 -23.08 11.67 15.89
N GLY A 4 -21.80 11.70 16.26
CA GLY A 4 -20.80 12.70 15.86
C GLY A 4 -20.32 12.64 14.40
N ASN A 5 -21.19 12.32 13.43
CA ASN A 5 -20.82 12.36 12.02
C ASN A 5 -21.98 12.68 11.06
N GLN A 6 -23.02 13.38 11.52
CA GLN A 6 -24.10 13.77 10.61
C GLN A 6 -23.57 14.85 9.65
N LYS A 7 -23.53 14.50 8.35
CA LYS A 7 -23.16 15.40 7.26
C LYS A 7 -23.98 16.68 7.38
N LEU A 8 -23.29 17.81 7.49
CA LEU A 8 -23.94 19.12 7.53
C LEU A 8 -24.84 19.24 6.28
N SER A 9 -26.13 19.46 6.51
CA SER A 9 -27.15 19.63 5.47
C SER A 9 -28.26 20.54 5.98
N ILE A 10 -28.94 21.24 5.10
CA ILE A 10 -30.06 22.14 5.48
C ILE A 10 -31.11 21.37 6.29
N SER A 11 -31.41 20.11 5.92
CA SER A 11 -32.34 19.24 6.65
C SER A 11 -31.82 18.84 8.03
N SER A 12 -30.52 18.56 8.19
CA SER A 12 -29.94 18.27 9.51
C SER A 12 -29.97 19.49 10.43
N VAL A 13 -29.72 20.69 9.88
CA VAL A 13 -29.77 21.95 10.64
C VAL A 13 -31.21 22.29 11.03
N ALA A 14 -32.17 22.09 10.12
CA ALA A 14 -33.59 22.27 10.37
C ALA A 14 -34.08 21.36 11.51
N ARG A 15 -33.71 20.07 11.47
CA ARG A 15 -34.03 19.09 12.51
C ARG A 15 -33.42 19.46 13.86
N ALA A 16 -32.16 19.91 13.89
CA ALA A 16 -31.49 20.33 15.12
C ALA A 16 -32.11 21.60 15.72
N ALA A 17 -32.58 22.53 14.87
CA ALA A 17 -33.23 23.77 15.29
C ALA A 17 -34.75 23.61 15.53
N GLY A 18 -35.33 22.43 15.31
CA GLY A 18 -36.77 22.19 15.48
C GLY A 18 -37.66 22.93 14.48
N VAL A 19 -37.12 23.33 13.32
CA VAL A 19 -37.83 24.10 12.30
C VAL A 19 -38.03 23.31 11.01
N THR A 20 -39.03 23.69 10.22
CA THR A 20 -39.22 23.12 8.89
C THR A 20 -38.11 23.58 7.95
N PRO A 21 -37.52 22.71 7.11
CA PRO A 21 -36.53 23.11 6.11
C PRO A 21 -36.99 24.27 5.21
N GLY A 22 -38.30 24.35 4.95
CA GLY A 22 -39.02 25.47 4.33
C GLY A 22 -38.63 26.84 4.87
N LEU A 23 -38.59 26.97 6.19
CA LEU A 23 -38.33 28.24 6.85
C LEU A 23 -36.90 28.74 6.59
N ILE A 24 -35.94 27.83 6.50
CA ILE A 24 -34.53 28.17 6.27
C ILE A 24 -34.30 28.60 4.82
N HIS A 25 -34.86 27.90 3.83
CA HIS A 25 -34.61 28.24 2.43
C HIS A 25 -35.50 29.34 1.85
N ASN A 26 -36.72 29.53 2.39
CA ASN A 26 -37.67 30.54 1.89
C ASN A 26 -37.62 31.86 2.68
N THR A 27 -37.55 31.78 4.01
CA THR A 27 -37.66 32.98 4.87
C THR A 27 -36.29 33.51 5.29
N TYR A 28 -35.27 32.65 5.38
CA TYR A 28 -33.92 33.01 5.80
C TYR A 28 -32.83 32.61 4.78
N PRO A 29 -32.86 33.14 3.54
CA PRO A 29 -31.93 32.75 2.48
C PRO A 29 -30.45 32.96 2.85
N ALA A 30 -30.14 33.99 3.64
CA ALA A 30 -28.78 34.24 4.13
C ALA A 30 -28.24 33.09 5.02
N VAL A 31 -29.10 32.45 5.81
CA VAL A 31 -28.74 31.30 6.63
C VAL A 31 -28.52 30.07 5.76
N ALA A 32 -29.38 29.86 4.74
CA ALA A 32 -29.22 28.77 3.79
C ALA A 32 -27.89 28.84 3.02
N GLU A 33 -27.50 30.03 2.55
CA GLU A 33 -26.21 30.25 1.88
C GLU A 33 -25.02 29.97 2.80
N ARG A 34 -25.10 30.39 4.06
CA ARG A 34 -24.04 30.12 5.03
C ARG A 34 -23.87 28.63 5.30
N ILE A 35 -24.97 27.89 5.40
CA ILE A 35 -24.94 26.42 5.53
C ILE A 35 -24.29 25.78 4.29
N ARG A 36 -24.70 26.17 3.07
CA ARG A 36 -24.12 25.66 1.82
C ARG A 36 -22.61 25.93 1.72
N ASN A 37 -22.18 27.13 2.12
CA ASN A 37 -20.77 27.49 2.12
C ASN A 37 -19.95 26.63 3.10
N LEU A 38 -20.47 26.39 4.30
CA LEU A 38 -19.82 25.50 5.27
C LEU A 38 -19.77 24.05 4.78
N MET A 39 -20.85 23.55 4.17
CA MET A 39 -20.89 22.23 3.52
C MET A 39 -19.86 22.12 2.40
N GLY A 40 -19.77 23.11 1.52
CA GLY A 40 -18.81 23.12 0.41
C GLY A 40 -17.36 23.16 0.87
N LYS A 41 -17.07 23.81 2.00
CA LYS A 41 -15.73 23.78 2.63
C LYS A 41 -15.43 22.41 3.25
N SER A 42 -16.38 21.82 3.97
CA SER A 42 -16.19 20.50 4.60
C SER A 42 -16.01 19.38 3.58
N VAL A 43 -16.74 19.42 2.46
CA VAL A 43 -16.60 18.43 1.37
C VAL A 43 -15.22 18.55 0.71
N ARG A 44 -14.73 19.76 0.46
CA ARG A 44 -13.38 19.97 -0.08
C ARG A 44 -12.31 19.46 0.86
N ALA A 45 -12.37 19.82 2.15
CA ALA A 45 -11.42 19.34 3.15
C ALA A 45 -11.41 17.81 3.26
N GLN A 46 -12.59 17.17 3.27
CA GLN A 46 -12.69 15.72 3.30
C GLN A 46 -12.12 15.06 2.04
N ARG A 47 -12.40 15.64 0.86
CA ARG A 47 -11.86 15.15 -0.42
C ARG A 47 -10.34 15.25 -0.45
N ASP A 48 -9.80 16.40 -0.05
CA ASP A 48 -8.37 16.66 -0.09
C ASP A 48 -7.63 15.75 0.90
N SER A 49 -8.18 15.55 2.11
CA SER A 49 -7.66 14.58 3.08
C SER A 49 -7.65 13.15 2.53
N LYS A 50 -8.75 12.68 1.91
CA LYS A 50 -8.80 11.36 1.25
C LYS A 50 -7.81 11.25 0.11
N HIS A 51 -7.65 12.30 -0.69
CA HIS A 51 -6.72 12.31 -1.81
C HIS A 51 -5.27 12.24 -1.32
N GLN A 52 -4.91 13.00 -0.28
CA GLN A 52 -3.59 12.92 0.34
C GLN A 52 -3.32 11.55 0.94
N ALA A 53 -4.29 10.95 1.64
CA ALA A 53 -4.16 9.60 2.17
C ALA A 53 -3.92 8.56 1.05
N LEU A 54 -4.70 8.64 -0.04
CA LEU A 54 -4.54 7.77 -1.19
C LEU A 54 -3.16 7.92 -1.86
N MET A 55 -2.64 9.15 -1.97
CA MET A 55 -1.32 9.38 -2.54
C MET A 55 -0.21 8.79 -1.67
N LYS A 56 -0.26 8.99 -0.36
CA LYS A 56 0.70 8.38 0.59
C LYS A 56 0.70 6.86 0.49
N GLU A 57 -0.48 6.25 0.47
CA GLU A 57 -0.64 4.80 0.31
C GLU A 57 -0.03 4.31 -1.01
N LYS A 58 -0.25 5.03 -2.12
CA LYS A 58 0.31 4.68 -3.43
C LYS A 58 1.84 4.78 -3.44
N GLU A 59 2.41 5.81 -2.82
CA GLU A 59 3.86 5.97 -2.70
C GLU A 59 4.48 4.85 -1.88
N LEU A 60 3.90 4.53 -0.72
CA LEU A 60 4.34 3.39 0.10
C LEU A 60 4.25 2.07 -0.66
N ASN A 61 3.14 1.84 -1.36
CA ASN A 61 2.96 0.63 -2.12
C ASN A 61 3.98 0.51 -3.26
N LYS A 62 4.32 1.62 -3.92
CA LYS A 62 5.38 1.64 -4.93
C LYS A 62 6.74 1.29 -4.33
N ALA A 63 7.08 1.86 -3.18
CA ALA A 63 8.33 1.56 -2.47
C ALA A 63 8.39 0.08 -2.05
N LEU A 64 7.33 -0.44 -1.44
CA LEU A 64 7.23 -1.84 -1.03
C LEU A 64 7.33 -2.80 -2.22
N ARG A 65 6.73 -2.48 -3.38
CA ARG A 65 6.87 -3.30 -4.58
C ARG A 65 8.30 -3.33 -5.09
N ALA A 66 9.00 -2.20 -5.08
CA ALA A 66 10.40 -2.14 -5.50
C ALA A 66 11.29 -2.96 -4.55
N GLU A 67 11.09 -2.84 -3.23
CA GLU A 67 11.79 -3.65 -2.24
C GLU A 67 11.52 -5.14 -2.43
N ASN A 68 10.27 -5.53 -2.67
CA ASN A 68 9.90 -6.93 -2.90
C ASN A 68 10.59 -7.51 -4.15
N SER A 69 10.66 -6.74 -5.23
CA SER A 69 11.40 -7.14 -6.44
C SER A 69 12.88 -7.36 -6.15
N LEU A 70 13.53 -6.44 -5.43
CA LEU A 70 14.95 -6.57 -5.06
C LEU A 70 15.20 -7.79 -4.17
N LEU A 71 14.34 -8.04 -3.19
CA LEU A 71 14.45 -9.20 -2.29
C LEU A 71 14.26 -10.52 -3.06
N LEU A 72 13.34 -10.57 -4.02
CA LEU A 72 13.14 -11.75 -4.85
C LEU A 72 14.36 -12.03 -5.76
N GLU A 73 14.96 -10.99 -6.33
CA GLU A 73 16.20 -11.12 -7.11
C GLU A 73 17.37 -11.63 -6.26
N GLU A 74 17.50 -11.11 -5.04
CA GLU A 74 18.51 -11.56 -4.09
C GLU A 74 18.30 -13.00 -3.64
N LEU A 75 17.07 -13.38 -3.34
CA LEU A 75 16.71 -14.75 -2.99
C LEU A 75 17.03 -15.71 -4.14
N ALA A 76 16.70 -15.35 -5.38
CA ALA A 76 17.03 -16.16 -6.55
C ALA A 76 18.54 -16.34 -6.72
N ARG A 77 19.32 -15.27 -6.50
CA ARG A 77 20.78 -15.33 -6.54
C ARG A 77 21.34 -16.25 -5.46
N LEU A 78 20.88 -16.11 -4.21
CA LEU A 78 21.29 -16.96 -3.10
C LEU A 78 20.93 -18.42 -3.33
N ALA A 79 19.74 -18.70 -3.86
CA ALA A 79 19.31 -20.05 -4.20
C ALA A 79 20.22 -20.69 -5.27
N SER A 80 20.60 -19.93 -6.30
CA SER A 80 21.53 -20.40 -7.33
C SER A 80 22.92 -20.74 -6.76
N VAL A 81 23.47 -19.85 -5.92
CA VAL A 81 24.76 -20.08 -5.26
C VAL A 81 24.69 -21.28 -4.33
N ASN A 82 23.65 -21.37 -3.51
CA ASN A 82 23.45 -22.50 -2.61
C ASN A 82 23.32 -23.82 -3.37
N GLN A 83 22.59 -23.84 -4.48
CA GLN A 83 22.47 -25.04 -5.31
C GLN A 83 23.83 -25.48 -5.86
N ARG A 84 24.66 -24.54 -6.31
CA ARG A 84 26.02 -24.83 -6.76
C ARG A 84 26.87 -25.40 -5.63
N LEU A 85 26.84 -24.77 -4.46
CA LEU A 85 27.59 -25.23 -3.28
C LEU A 85 27.16 -26.63 -2.84
N MET A 86 25.85 -26.94 -2.89
CA MET A 86 25.34 -28.27 -2.57
C MET A 86 25.88 -29.34 -3.55
N ILE A 87 25.98 -29.01 -4.84
CA ILE A 87 26.58 -29.91 -5.83
C ILE A 87 28.07 -30.12 -5.56
N GLU A 88 28.81 -29.04 -5.28
CA GLU A 88 30.24 -29.10 -4.96
C GLU A 88 30.50 -29.93 -3.68
N LEU A 89 29.69 -29.74 -2.63
CA LEU A 89 29.75 -30.55 -1.41
C LEU A 89 29.46 -32.03 -1.68
N ALA A 90 28.42 -32.35 -2.45
CA ALA A 90 28.10 -33.74 -2.78
C ALA A 90 29.22 -34.43 -3.58
N GLN A 91 29.91 -33.68 -4.46
CA GLN A 91 31.09 -34.19 -5.17
C GLN A 91 32.25 -34.47 -4.21
N LEU A 92 32.55 -33.54 -3.31
CA LEU A 92 33.61 -33.71 -2.30
C LEU A 92 33.31 -34.87 -1.36
N ASP A 93 32.07 -35.02 -0.90
CA ASP A 93 31.63 -36.15 -0.08
C ASP A 93 31.75 -37.47 -0.83
N GLY A 94 31.42 -37.49 -2.12
CA GLY A 94 31.61 -38.65 -2.99
C GLY A 94 33.08 -39.07 -3.13
N VAL A 95 33.99 -38.10 -3.22
CA VAL A 95 35.44 -38.34 -3.22
C VAL A 95 35.91 -38.84 -1.86
N ALA A 96 35.48 -38.20 -0.77
CA ALA A 96 35.84 -38.59 0.59
C ALA A 96 35.38 -40.01 0.95
N GLN A 97 34.20 -40.42 0.46
CA GLN A 97 33.67 -41.78 0.63
C GLN A 97 34.28 -42.81 -0.34
N GLY A 98 35.20 -42.39 -1.23
CA GLY A 98 35.82 -43.26 -2.23
C GLY A 98 34.89 -43.74 -3.34
N LYS A 99 33.69 -43.15 -3.45
CA LYS A 99 32.70 -43.46 -4.50
C LYS A 99 33.03 -42.79 -5.83
N VAL A 100 33.81 -41.71 -5.80
CA VAL A 100 34.22 -40.91 -6.97
C VAL A 100 35.73 -40.70 -6.90
N VAL A 101 36.44 -40.87 -8.03
CA VAL A 101 37.89 -40.64 -8.13
C VAL A 101 38.15 -39.51 -9.11
N THR A 102 38.95 -38.52 -8.70
CA THR A 102 39.39 -37.44 -9.58
C THR A 102 40.42 -37.98 -10.58
N LEU A 103 40.07 -37.96 -11.86
CA LEU A 103 41.01 -38.31 -12.93
C LEU A 103 41.91 -37.11 -13.20
N ALA A 104 43.23 -37.29 -13.12
CA ALA A 104 44.18 -36.27 -13.52
C ALA A 104 43.95 -35.91 -15.01
N PRO A 105 44.00 -34.63 -15.38
CA PRO A 105 43.86 -34.24 -16.78
C PRO A 105 44.97 -34.90 -17.59
N LYS A 106 44.58 -35.54 -18.71
CA LYS A 106 45.51 -36.22 -19.62
C LYS A 106 46.60 -35.24 -20.06
N PRO A 107 47.89 -35.54 -19.86
CA PRO A 107 48.96 -34.67 -20.33
C PRO A 107 48.95 -34.69 -21.87
N GLY A 108 48.59 -33.57 -22.50
CA GLY A 108 48.81 -33.37 -23.93
C GLY A 108 47.60 -33.08 -24.83
N ALA A 109 46.53 -32.43 -24.35
CA ALA A 109 45.61 -31.76 -25.27
C ALA A 109 46.10 -30.32 -25.51
N LYS A 110 46.85 -30.13 -26.61
CA LYS A 110 47.07 -28.82 -27.22
C LYS A 110 45.82 -28.35 -27.95
#